data_AF-A0A482WY16-F1
#
_entry.id   AF-A0A482WY16-F1
#
_cell.length_a   1.000
_cell.length_b   1.000
_cell.length_c   1.000
_cell.angle_alpha   90.00
_cell.angle_beta   90.00
_cell.angle_gamma   90.00
#
_symmetry.space_group_name_H-M   'P 1'
#
loop_
_entity.id
_entity.type
_entity.pdbx_description
1 polymer ?
#
loop_
_entity_poly.entity_id
_entity_poly.type
_entity_poly.pdbx_seq_one_letter_code
_entity_poly.pdbx_strand_id
1 'polypeptide(L)'
;MLWHVYVSIYHFVIMLLGFKQVANSWNVSVKSTFFEHGRSNLWKFLSVWVQVLTQLYYLTHAIIYVRKKNNTRKKSEELNLQLFLNNTYFSLIFPLTMLICFGFWGLFIIDRKIIYPEEMDDYFPFFYCHIYHTIPAVIVFIELLRGYLKTPTYSSTIRPLAIATTVYISILFKTYAEEKKWMYLVFYKLTLLQSIAGHVFFFSIVPMILLQVGIYLNNWVITMRKLMENNDEKTSNGKFLKRIPFLIFEIFK
;
A
#
# COMPACT_ATOMS: atom_id res chain seq x y z
N MET A 1 -11.26 0.36 15.02
CA MET A 1 -12.66 0.11 14.62
C MET A 1 -12.78 -1.36 14.23
N LEU A 2 -13.98 -1.96 14.13
CA LEU A 2 -14.12 -3.36 13.70
C LEU A 2 -13.49 -3.61 12.31
N TRP A 3 -13.60 -2.64 11.40
CA TRP A 3 -12.91 -2.62 10.11
C TRP A 3 -11.41 -2.98 10.20
N HIS A 4 -10.68 -2.39 11.14
CA HIS A 4 -9.25 -2.67 11.31
C HIS A 4 -8.96 -4.11 11.72
N VAL A 5 -9.86 -4.72 12.49
CA VAL A 5 -9.77 -6.13 12.88
C VAL A 5 -9.94 -7.02 11.65
N TYR A 6 -10.98 -6.79 10.84
CA TYR A 6 -11.23 -7.55 9.62
C TYR A 6 -10.07 -7.44 8.62
N VAL A 7 -9.60 -6.22 8.37
CA VAL A 7 -8.48 -5.99 7.45
C VAL A 7 -7.17 -6.59 7.96
N SER A 8 -6.93 -6.56 9.27
CA SER A 8 -5.75 -7.21 9.87
C SER A 8 -5.79 -8.73 9.72
N ILE A 9 -6.96 -9.35 9.89
CA ILE A 9 -7.13 -10.80 9.65
C ILE A 9 -6.91 -11.11 8.16
N TYR A 10 -7.49 -10.30 7.26
CA TYR A 10 -7.29 -10.45 5.82
C TYR A 10 -5.80 -10.43 5.44
N HIS A 11 -5.06 -9.38 5.83
CA HIS A 11 -3.64 -9.27 5.48
C HIS A 11 -2.83 -10.43 6.09
N PHE A 12 -3.15 -10.86 7.30
CA PHE A 12 -2.49 -12.01 7.94
C PHE A 12 -2.70 -13.29 7.14
N VAL A 13 -3.94 -13.58 6.74
CA VAL A 13 -4.27 -14.75 5.91
C VAL A 13 -3.56 -14.67 4.56
N ILE A 14 -3.57 -13.52 3.89
CA ILE A 14 -2.90 -13.35 2.59
C ILE A 14 -1.39 -13.54 2.69
N MET A 15 -0.76 -13.08 3.77
CA MET A 15 0.67 -13.35 4.00
C MET A 15 0.94 -14.84 4.20
N LEU A 16 0.12 -15.54 5.00
CA LEU A 16 0.25 -17.00 5.18
C LEU A 16 0.07 -17.76 3.86
N LEU A 17 -0.91 -17.38 3.05
CA LEU A 17 -1.11 -17.94 1.71
C LEU A 17 0.08 -17.65 0.80
N GLY A 18 0.66 -16.44 0.88
CA GLY A 18 1.87 -16.07 0.14
C GLY A 18 3.07 -16.94 0.54
N PHE A 19 3.30 -17.12 1.84
CA PHE A 19 4.36 -18.01 2.33
C PHE A 19 4.15 -19.46 1.92
N LYS A 20 2.91 -19.95 2.01
CA LYS A 20 2.57 -21.29 1.54
C LYS A 20 2.82 -21.44 0.05
N GLN A 21 2.47 -20.44 -0.76
CA GLN A 21 2.70 -20.46 -2.21
C GLN A 21 4.20 -20.52 -2.53
N VAL A 22 5.00 -19.69 -1.87
CA VAL A 22 6.47 -19.69 -2.00
C VAL A 22 7.05 -21.04 -1.56
N ALA A 23 6.59 -21.58 -0.43
CA ALA A 23 7.06 -22.88 0.08
C ALA A 23 6.70 -24.03 -0.88
N ASN A 24 5.47 -24.06 -1.40
CA ASN A 24 5.04 -25.05 -2.38
C ASN A 24 5.86 -24.97 -3.67
N SER A 25 6.21 -23.75 -4.08
CA SER A 25 7.06 -23.53 -5.25
C SER A 25 8.53 -23.90 -5.04
N TRP A 26 8.96 -24.13 -3.79
CA TRP A 26 10.34 -24.49 -3.44
C TRP A 26 10.71 -25.91 -3.87
N ASN A 27 9.72 -26.82 -3.90
CA ASN A 27 9.89 -28.22 -4.31
C ASN A 27 9.69 -28.42 -5.82
N VAL A 28 9.23 -27.39 -6.53
CA VAL A 28 9.17 -27.43 -7.98
C VAL A 28 10.56 -27.05 -8.48
N SER A 29 11.30 -28.01 -9.03
CA SER A 29 12.57 -27.73 -9.72
C SER A 29 12.25 -26.94 -11.00
N VAL A 30 12.04 -25.63 -10.88
CA VAL A 30 11.58 -24.84 -12.02
C VAL A 30 12.73 -24.65 -13.00
N LYS A 31 12.57 -25.13 -14.24
CA LYS A 31 13.45 -24.83 -15.38
C LYS A 31 13.41 -23.35 -15.81
N SER A 32 12.58 -22.52 -15.17
CA SER A 32 12.43 -21.09 -15.47
C SER A 32 13.42 -20.25 -14.66
N THR A 33 14.26 -19.54 -15.41
CA THR A 33 15.20 -18.54 -14.89
C THR A 33 14.48 -17.33 -14.28
N PHE A 34 13.25 -17.01 -14.76
CA PHE A 34 12.41 -15.96 -14.19
C PHE A 34 12.01 -16.31 -12.76
N PHE A 35 11.54 -17.55 -12.56
CA PHE A 35 11.08 -18.00 -11.26
C PHE A 35 12.22 -18.05 -10.24
N GLU A 36 13.38 -18.58 -10.63
CA GLU A 36 14.59 -18.58 -9.79
C GLU A 36 15.01 -17.16 -9.39
N HIS A 37 15.04 -16.23 -10.35
CA HIS A 37 15.41 -14.83 -10.11
C HIS A 37 14.43 -14.13 -9.16
N GLY A 38 13.13 -14.35 -9.33
CA GLY A 38 12.11 -13.83 -8.43
C GLY A 38 12.22 -14.42 -7.02
N ARG A 39 12.53 -15.71 -6.90
CA ARG A 39 12.65 -16.41 -5.61
C ARG A 39 13.87 -15.93 -4.82
N SER A 40 15.04 -15.81 -5.45
CA SER A 40 16.28 -15.35 -4.81
C SER A 40 16.17 -13.90 -4.30
N ASN A 41 15.36 -13.09 -4.97
CA ASN A 41 15.14 -11.69 -4.64
C ASN A 41 13.83 -11.40 -3.88
N LEU A 42 13.06 -12.45 -3.50
CA LEU A 42 11.71 -12.31 -2.96
C LEU A 42 11.61 -11.29 -1.82
N TRP A 43 12.50 -11.40 -0.84
CA TRP A 43 12.51 -10.53 0.35
C TRP A 43 12.90 -9.08 0.06
N LYS A 44 13.46 -8.82 -1.11
CA LYS A 44 13.85 -7.48 -1.56
C LYS A 44 12.76 -6.79 -2.37
N PHE A 45 11.65 -7.47 -2.72
CA PHE A 45 10.54 -6.82 -3.42
C PHE A 45 9.80 -5.85 -2.50
N LEU A 46 9.55 -4.64 -3.02
CA LEU A 46 8.84 -3.59 -2.30
C LEU A 46 7.43 -4.02 -1.87
N SER A 47 6.77 -4.88 -2.66
CA SER A 47 5.45 -5.42 -2.34
C SER A 47 5.44 -6.22 -1.04
N VAL A 48 6.48 -7.00 -0.76
CA VAL A 48 6.63 -7.74 0.50
C VAL A 48 6.78 -6.76 1.67
N TRP A 49 7.59 -5.71 1.50
CA TRP A 49 7.82 -4.71 2.55
C TRP A 49 6.54 -3.95 2.90
N VAL A 50 5.80 -3.52 1.88
CA VAL A 50 4.53 -2.81 2.05
C VAL A 50 3.46 -3.73 2.64
N GLN A 51 3.44 -5.01 2.27
CA GLN A 51 2.51 -5.99 2.87
C GLN A 51 2.79 -6.17 4.39
N VAL A 52 4.05 -6.25 4.80
CA VAL A 52 4.41 -6.31 6.22
C VAL A 52 4.01 -5.01 6.94
N LEU A 53 4.31 -3.86 6.34
CA LEU A 53 4.00 -2.56 6.93
C LEU A 53 2.48 -2.34 7.11
N THR A 54 1.70 -2.71 6.09
CA THR A 54 0.22 -2.65 6.14
C THR A 54 -0.33 -3.59 7.19
N GLN A 55 0.19 -4.83 7.32
CA GLN A 55 -0.19 -5.73 8.41
C GLN A 55 0.05 -5.08 9.77
N LEU A 56 1.26 -4.56 10.01
CA LEU A 56 1.62 -3.97 11.30
C LEU A 56 0.72 -2.77 11.63
N TYR A 57 0.39 -1.94 10.64
CA TYR A 57 -0.52 -0.82 10.78
C TYR A 57 -1.93 -1.26 11.21
N TYR A 58 -2.55 -2.18 10.45
CA TYR A 58 -3.92 -2.63 10.75
C TYR A 58 -3.99 -3.44 12.05
N LEU A 59 -2.97 -4.26 12.34
CA LEU A 59 -2.87 -5.00 13.59
C LEU A 59 -2.78 -4.06 14.78
N THR A 60 -1.97 -3.00 14.69
CA THR A 60 -1.84 -2.02 15.77
C THR A 60 -3.17 -1.30 16.01
N HIS A 61 -3.87 -0.88 14.95
CA HIS A 61 -5.21 -0.29 15.06
C HIS A 61 -6.25 -1.27 15.63
N ALA A 62 -6.18 -2.56 15.29
CA ALA A 62 -7.04 -3.60 15.85
C ALA A 62 -6.80 -3.78 17.35
N ILE A 63 -5.53 -3.83 17.79
CA ILE A 63 -5.15 -3.92 19.20
C ILE A 63 -5.65 -2.71 19.99
N ILE A 64 -5.46 -1.49 19.46
CA ILE A 64 -5.97 -0.25 20.09
C ILE A 64 -7.49 -0.34 20.26
N TYR A 65 -8.21 -0.81 19.24
CA TYR A 65 -9.67 -0.96 19.29
C TYR A 65 -10.13 -1.95 20.37
N VAL A 66 -9.50 -3.12 20.45
CA VAL A 66 -9.82 -4.15 21.47
C VAL A 66 -9.49 -3.63 22.87
N ARG A 67 -8.37 -2.94 23.06
CA ARG A 67 -7.98 -2.36 24.36
C ARG A 67 -8.96 -1.30 24.83
N LYS A 68 -9.39 -0.39 23.95
CA LYS A 68 -10.34 0.68 24.29
C LYS A 68 -11.71 0.13 24.69
N LYS A 69 -12.12 -1.01 24.12
CA LYS A 69 -13.35 -1.72 24.54
C LYS A 69 -13.26 -2.21 25.99
N ASN A 70 -12.05 -2.54 26.46
CA ASN A 70 -11.83 -3.18 27.75
C ASN A 70 -11.33 -2.22 28.85
N ASN A 71 -10.77 -1.04 28.53
CA ASN A 71 -10.26 -0.09 29.53
C ASN A 71 -10.09 1.34 28.97
N THR A 72 -10.40 2.38 29.76
CA THR A 72 -10.52 3.79 29.30
C THR A 72 -9.37 4.72 29.72
N ARG A 73 -8.30 4.23 30.35
CA ARG A 73 -7.45 5.07 31.23
C ARG A 73 -6.12 5.61 30.68
N LYS A 74 -5.74 5.42 29.41
CA LYS A 74 -4.42 5.87 28.87
C LYS A 74 -4.51 6.78 27.63
N LYS A 75 -4.86 8.06 27.82
CA LYS A 75 -5.17 9.00 26.73
C LYS A 75 -3.95 9.58 25.97
N SER A 76 -2.80 9.79 26.61
CA SER A 76 -1.64 10.49 26.00
C SER A 76 -0.74 9.59 25.15
N GLU A 77 -0.38 8.39 25.64
CA GLU A 77 0.41 7.40 24.89
C GLU A 77 -0.30 6.97 23.58
N GLU A 78 -1.62 6.80 23.65
CA GLU A 78 -2.46 6.44 22.50
C GLU A 78 -2.49 7.54 21.43
N LEU A 79 -2.46 8.82 21.82
CA LEU A 79 -2.45 9.93 20.88
C LEU A 79 -1.15 9.96 20.06
N ASN A 80 0.00 9.80 20.73
CA ASN A 80 1.29 9.76 20.05
C ASN A 80 1.39 8.58 19.08
N LEU A 81 0.88 7.41 19.48
CA LEU A 81 0.81 6.23 18.61
C LEU A 81 -0.10 6.47 17.40
N GLN A 82 -1.27 7.08 17.57
CA GLN A 82 -2.17 7.41 16.47
C GLN A 82 -1.53 8.41 15.49
N LEU A 83 -0.83 9.43 16.00
CA LEU A 83 -0.10 10.37 15.15
C LEU A 83 1.02 9.69 14.37
N PHE A 84 1.76 8.77 15.02
CA PHE A 84 2.77 7.95 14.36
C PHE A 84 2.16 7.11 13.24
N LEU A 85 1.11 6.32 13.55
CA LEU A 85 0.43 5.47 12.56
C LEU A 85 -0.11 6.28 11.38
N ASN A 86 -0.70 7.45 11.65
CA ASN A 86 -1.19 8.35 10.63
C ASN A 86 -0.07 8.90 9.75
N ASN A 87 1.06 9.31 10.34
CA ASN A 87 2.23 9.71 9.57
C ASN A 87 2.77 8.55 8.72
N THR A 88 2.89 7.34 9.28
CA THR A 88 3.31 6.12 8.56
C THR A 88 2.36 5.80 7.41
N TYR A 89 1.05 5.99 7.63
CA TYR A 89 0.03 5.76 6.62
C TYR A 89 0.26 6.64 5.39
N PHE A 90 0.34 7.96 5.58
CA PHE A 90 0.53 8.89 4.47
C PHE A 90 1.93 8.84 3.88
N SER A 91 2.97 8.67 4.70
CA SER A 91 4.36 8.69 4.22
C SER A 91 4.76 7.43 3.48
N LEU A 92 4.34 6.25 3.93
CA LEU A 92 4.85 4.98 3.43
C LEU A 92 3.73 4.12 2.85
N ILE A 93 2.68 3.84 3.62
CA ILE A 93 1.67 2.85 3.22
C ILE A 93 0.94 3.29 1.96
N PHE A 94 0.31 4.46 1.97
CA PHE A 94 -0.48 4.95 0.86
C PHE A 94 0.36 5.09 -0.43
N PRO A 95 1.43 5.91 -0.49
CA PRO A 95 2.14 6.14 -1.74
C PRO A 95 2.83 4.88 -2.28
N LEU A 96 3.41 4.03 -1.43
CA LEU A 96 4.10 2.82 -1.90
C LEU A 96 3.10 1.75 -2.36
N THR A 97 1.95 1.60 -1.67
CA THR A 97 0.88 0.68 -2.13
C THR A 97 0.33 1.11 -3.49
N MET A 98 0.07 2.41 -3.67
CA MET A 98 -0.39 2.94 -4.96
C MET A 98 0.69 2.79 -6.05
N LEU A 99 1.97 2.99 -5.72
CA LEU A 99 3.08 2.75 -6.65
C LEU A 99 3.09 1.29 -7.12
N ILE A 100 2.96 0.33 -6.21
CA ILE A 100 2.96 -1.10 -6.54
C ILE A 100 1.79 -1.43 -7.47
N CYS A 101 0.59 -0.94 -7.17
CA CYS A 101 -0.60 -1.16 -8.00
C CYS A 101 -0.43 -0.60 -9.41
N PHE A 102 -0.17 0.71 -9.52
CA PHE A 102 -0.04 1.37 -10.82
C PHE A 102 1.18 0.89 -11.59
N GLY A 103 2.27 0.58 -10.90
CA GLY A 103 3.47 -0.01 -11.45
C GLY A 103 3.23 -1.35 -12.11
N PHE A 104 2.66 -2.28 -11.34
CA PHE A 104 2.36 -3.62 -11.81
C PHE A 104 1.42 -3.55 -13.01
N TRP A 105 0.27 -2.90 -12.88
CA TRP A 105 -0.72 -2.88 -13.97
C TRP A 105 -0.28 -2.06 -15.18
N GLY A 106 0.46 -0.96 -14.97
CA GLY A 106 1.04 -0.18 -16.06
C GLY A 106 1.99 -1.02 -16.90
N LEU A 107 2.91 -1.76 -16.26
CA LEU A 107 3.81 -2.68 -16.96
C LEU A 107 3.07 -3.87 -17.56
N PHE A 108 2.06 -4.40 -16.86
CA PHE A 108 1.25 -5.52 -17.34
C PHE A 108 0.53 -5.21 -18.65
N ILE A 109 -0.06 -4.02 -18.75
CA ILE A 109 -0.79 -3.55 -19.94
C ILE A 109 0.17 -3.31 -21.11
N ILE A 110 1.38 -2.82 -20.84
CA ILE A 110 2.40 -2.58 -21.87
C ILE A 110 2.94 -3.91 -22.43
N ASP A 111 3.43 -4.78 -21.55
CA ASP A 111 3.96 -6.10 -21.91
C ASP A 111 3.99 -6.99 -20.66
N ARG A 112 2.96 -7.83 -20.50
CA ARG A 112 2.85 -8.74 -19.35
C ARG A 112 4.08 -9.61 -19.16
N LYS A 113 4.78 -9.99 -20.23
CA LYS A 113 5.91 -10.93 -20.17
C LYS A 113 7.09 -10.40 -19.33
N ILE A 114 7.13 -9.09 -19.10
CA ILE A 114 8.16 -8.44 -18.29
C ILE A 114 8.02 -8.77 -16.79
N ILE A 115 6.80 -8.88 -16.29
CA ILE A 115 6.50 -9.02 -14.85
C ILE A 115 5.72 -10.30 -14.52
N TYR A 116 5.08 -10.92 -15.52
CA TYR A 116 4.20 -12.07 -15.39
C TYR A 116 4.19 -12.85 -16.74
N PRO A 117 5.27 -13.60 -17.05
CA PRO A 117 5.34 -14.43 -18.26
C PRO A 117 4.35 -15.60 -18.21
N GLU A 118 4.02 -16.18 -19.36
CA GLU A 118 2.98 -17.23 -19.52
C GLU A 118 3.22 -18.45 -18.63
N GLU A 119 4.48 -18.83 -18.41
CA GLU A 119 4.88 -19.90 -17.48
C GLU A 119 4.48 -19.64 -16.01
N MET A 120 4.16 -18.40 -15.63
CA MET A 120 3.65 -18.09 -14.29
C MET A 120 2.20 -18.54 -14.09
N ASP A 121 1.41 -18.71 -15.15
CA ASP A 121 0.01 -19.10 -15.05
C ASP A 121 -0.15 -20.49 -14.38
N ASP A 122 0.83 -21.39 -14.58
CA ASP A 122 0.86 -22.74 -14.01
C ASP A 122 1.16 -22.76 -12.49
N TYR A 123 1.86 -21.74 -11.99
CA TYR A 123 2.36 -21.71 -10.61
C TYR A 123 1.72 -20.62 -9.76
N PHE A 124 1.24 -19.54 -10.36
CA PHE A 124 0.69 -18.39 -9.67
C PHE A 124 -0.49 -17.88 -10.47
N PRO A 125 -1.69 -18.47 -10.28
CA PRO A 125 -2.88 -18.12 -11.07
C PRO A 125 -3.12 -16.61 -11.09
N PHE A 126 -3.55 -16.09 -12.23
CA PHE A 126 -3.71 -14.65 -12.48
C PHE A 126 -4.51 -13.91 -11.38
N PHE A 127 -5.50 -14.56 -10.75
CA PHE A 127 -6.26 -13.94 -9.65
C PHE A 127 -5.36 -13.50 -8.46
N TYR A 128 -4.26 -14.21 -8.18
CA TYR A 128 -3.32 -13.78 -7.16
C TYR A 128 -2.68 -12.43 -7.49
N CYS A 129 -2.52 -12.07 -8.77
CA CYS A 129 -2.05 -10.74 -9.15
C CYS A 129 -2.98 -9.65 -8.58
N HIS A 130 -4.31 -9.86 -8.59
CA HIS A 130 -5.25 -8.92 -7.96
C HIS A 130 -5.14 -8.89 -6.44
N ILE A 131 -4.96 -10.05 -5.78
CA ILE A 131 -4.77 -10.14 -4.32
C ILE A 131 -3.58 -9.31 -3.85
N TYR A 132 -2.46 -9.35 -4.58
CA TYR A 132 -1.24 -8.69 -4.15
C TYR A 132 -1.05 -7.27 -4.71
N HIS A 133 -1.69 -6.91 -5.83
CA HIS A 133 -1.45 -5.62 -6.48
C HIS A 133 -2.69 -4.71 -6.56
N THR A 134 -3.92 -5.24 -6.50
CA THR A 134 -5.14 -4.43 -6.59
C THR A 134 -5.81 -4.25 -5.23
N ILE A 135 -6.08 -5.36 -4.53
CA ILE A 135 -6.84 -5.32 -3.27
C ILE A 135 -6.14 -4.46 -2.19
N PRO A 136 -4.80 -4.50 -2.01
CA PRO A 136 -4.14 -3.63 -1.05
C PRO A 136 -4.35 -2.15 -1.35
N ALA A 137 -4.32 -1.76 -2.63
CA ALA A 137 -4.58 -0.39 -3.07
C ALA A 137 -6.03 0.03 -2.77
N VAL A 138 -7.00 -0.86 -3.01
CA VAL A 138 -8.41 -0.62 -2.66
C VAL A 138 -8.58 -0.46 -1.15
N ILE A 139 -7.94 -1.32 -0.35
CA ILE A 139 -8.02 -1.28 1.12
C ILE A 139 -7.47 0.05 1.66
N VAL A 140 -6.27 0.47 1.23
CA VAL A 140 -5.74 1.77 1.67
C VAL A 140 -6.61 2.91 1.13
N PHE A 141 -7.14 2.82 -0.09
CA PHE A 141 -8.01 3.87 -0.59
C PHE A 141 -9.30 4.01 0.24
N ILE A 142 -9.94 2.90 0.61
CA ILE A 142 -11.09 2.89 1.53
C ILE A 142 -10.69 3.50 2.87
N GLU A 143 -9.51 3.16 3.40
CA GLU A 143 -9.00 3.71 4.67
C GLU A 143 -8.93 5.23 4.65
N LEU A 144 -8.44 5.82 3.55
CA LEU A 144 -8.44 7.26 3.32
C LEU A 144 -9.86 7.82 3.25
N LEU A 145 -10.75 7.18 2.49
CA LEU A 145 -12.13 7.63 2.31
C LEU A 145 -12.92 7.66 3.62
N ARG A 146 -12.57 6.87 4.63
CA ARG A 146 -13.24 6.92 5.95
C ARG A 146 -13.10 8.30 6.64
N GLY A 147 -12.16 9.14 6.20
CA GLY A 147 -12.11 10.57 6.54
C GLY A 147 -11.86 10.88 8.02
N TYR A 148 -11.29 9.93 8.76
CA TYR A 148 -10.96 10.08 10.18
C TYR A 148 -9.46 10.35 10.41
N LEU A 149 -8.65 10.16 9.37
CA LEU A 149 -7.21 10.38 9.39
C LEU A 149 -6.92 11.88 9.39
N LYS A 150 -6.15 12.34 10.39
CA LYS A 150 -5.74 13.75 10.46
C LYS A 150 -4.76 14.03 9.33
N THR A 151 -4.94 15.11 8.57
CA THR A 151 -3.94 15.46 7.55
C THR A 151 -2.59 15.76 8.22
N PRO A 152 -1.51 15.04 7.86
CA PRO A 152 -0.18 15.30 8.39
C PRO A 152 0.44 16.52 7.69
N THR A 153 1.50 17.09 8.27
CA THR A 153 2.27 18.12 7.56
C THR A 153 3.13 17.47 6.48
N TYR A 154 3.34 18.17 5.36
CA TYR A 154 4.18 17.63 4.27
C TYR A 154 5.58 17.25 4.76
N SER A 155 6.22 18.11 5.56
CA SER A 155 7.56 17.85 6.13
C SER A 155 7.61 16.60 7.01
N SER A 156 6.52 16.27 7.72
CA SER A 156 6.45 15.08 8.56
C SER A 156 6.35 13.77 7.78
N THR A 157 5.92 13.83 6.52
CA THR A 157 5.69 12.65 5.66
C THR A 157 6.75 12.49 4.58
N ILE A 158 7.25 13.59 4.00
CA ILE A 158 8.26 13.53 2.94
C ILE A 158 9.60 12.97 3.43
N ARG A 159 10.02 13.30 4.67
CA ARG A 159 11.28 12.81 5.24
C ARG A 159 11.32 11.28 5.39
N PRO A 160 10.37 10.63 6.08
CA PRO A 160 10.37 9.17 6.17
C PRO A 160 10.22 8.50 4.81
N LEU A 161 9.44 9.07 3.88
CA LEU A 161 9.33 8.55 2.53
C LEU A 161 10.67 8.61 1.79
N ALA A 162 11.34 9.76 1.77
CA ALA A 162 12.62 9.96 1.11
C ALA A 162 13.69 8.99 1.65
N ILE A 163 13.75 8.80 2.98
CA ILE A 163 14.65 7.84 3.60
C ILE A 163 14.33 6.42 3.11
N ALA A 164 13.06 5.99 3.18
CA ALA A 164 12.65 4.66 2.76
C ALA A 164 12.95 4.40 1.27
N THR A 165 12.64 5.36 0.39
CA THR A 165 12.92 5.23 -1.06
C THR A 165 14.41 5.22 -1.35
N THR A 166 15.22 5.96 -0.59
CA THR A 166 16.68 5.97 -0.74
C THR A 166 17.26 4.62 -0.36
N VAL A 167 16.88 4.09 0.82
CA VAL A 167 17.26 2.74 1.26
C VAL A 167 16.87 1.69 0.22
N TYR A 168 15.66 1.79 -0.32
CA TYR A 168 15.19 0.86 -1.32
C TYR A 168 16.03 0.90 -2.61
N ILE A 169 16.28 2.10 -3.15
CA ILE A 169 17.11 2.27 -4.35
C ILE A 169 18.54 1.76 -4.10
N SER A 170 19.11 2.00 -2.91
CA SER A 170 20.43 1.47 -2.55
C SER A 170 20.46 -0.06 -2.61
N ILE A 171 19.39 -0.75 -2.18
CA ILE A 171 19.28 -2.22 -2.27
C ILE A 171 19.21 -2.67 -3.73
N LEU A 172 18.47 -1.96 -4.59
CA LEU A 172 18.38 -2.27 -6.02
C LEU A 172 19.73 -2.16 -6.71
N PHE A 173 20.46 -1.07 -6.45
CA PHE A 173 21.79 -0.85 -7.04
C PHE A 173 22.84 -1.80 -6.48
N LYS A 174 22.80 -2.11 -5.18
CA LYS A 174 23.65 -3.14 -4.58
C LYS A 174 23.40 -4.51 -5.23
N THR A 175 22.13 -4.90 -5.40
CA THR A 175 21.76 -6.16 -6.05
C THR A 175 22.31 -6.24 -7.48
N TYR A 176 22.20 -5.16 -8.26
CA TYR A 176 22.81 -5.11 -9.58
C TYR A 176 24.35 -5.18 -9.55
N ALA A 177 25.00 -4.51 -8.61
CA ALA A 177 26.44 -4.53 -8.48
C ALA A 177 26.97 -5.95 -8.20
N GLU A 178 26.25 -6.73 -7.38
CA GLU A 178 26.57 -8.10 -6.98
C GLU A 178 26.21 -9.13 -8.06
N GLU A 179 24.97 -9.08 -8.59
CA GLU A 179 24.42 -10.12 -9.46
C GLU A 179 24.61 -9.82 -10.96
N LYS A 180 25.01 -8.59 -11.32
CA LYS A 180 25.02 -8.04 -12.70
C LYS A 180 23.66 -8.16 -13.39
N LYS A 181 22.62 -8.18 -12.56
CA LYS A 181 21.25 -8.51 -12.92
C LYS A 181 20.32 -7.55 -12.18
N TRP A 182 19.47 -6.83 -12.91
CA TRP A 182 18.44 -6.01 -12.29
C TRP A 182 17.40 -6.89 -11.60
N MET A 183 16.96 -6.47 -10.42
CA MET A 183 15.88 -7.12 -9.70
C MET A 183 14.58 -7.10 -10.50
N TYR A 184 14.27 -5.95 -11.11
CA TYR A 184 13.12 -5.77 -11.99
C TYR A 184 13.55 -5.95 -13.45
N LEU A 185 13.01 -6.99 -14.12
CA LEU A 185 13.47 -7.40 -15.45
C LEU A 185 13.21 -6.35 -16.56
N VAL A 186 12.27 -5.42 -16.33
CA VAL A 186 11.98 -4.31 -17.26
C VAL A 186 13.23 -3.51 -17.64
N PHE A 187 14.18 -3.38 -16.72
CA PHE A 187 15.36 -2.54 -16.91
C PHE A 187 16.46 -3.20 -17.76
N TYR A 188 16.40 -4.50 -18.04
CA TYR A 188 17.40 -5.13 -18.93
C TYR A 188 17.28 -4.72 -20.39
N LYS A 189 16.09 -4.26 -20.80
CA LYS A 189 15.87 -3.75 -22.16
C LYS A 189 16.45 -2.34 -22.35
N LEU A 190 16.95 -1.71 -21.28
CA LEU A 190 17.42 -0.33 -21.27
C LEU A 190 18.94 -0.26 -21.11
N THR A 191 19.54 0.86 -21.52
CA THR A 191 20.95 1.12 -21.21
C THR A 191 21.14 1.28 -19.70
N LEU A 192 22.38 1.19 -19.21
CA LEU A 192 22.69 1.39 -17.78
C LEU A 192 22.19 2.76 -17.28
N LEU A 193 22.41 3.82 -18.04
CA LEU A 193 21.98 5.17 -17.66
C LEU A 193 20.45 5.29 -17.61
N GLN A 194 19.76 4.75 -18.63
CA GLN A 194 18.30 4.71 -18.65
C GLN A 194 17.72 3.87 -17.50
N SER A 195 18.39 2.77 -17.17
CA SER A 195 18.01 1.93 -16.02
C SER A 195 18.13 2.69 -14.71
N ILE A 196 19.26 3.36 -14.48
CA ILE A 196 19.47 4.18 -13.28
C ILE A 196 18.41 5.28 -13.18
N ALA A 197 18.20 6.04 -14.26
CA ALA A 197 17.21 7.11 -14.32
C ALA A 197 15.79 6.57 -14.08
N GLY A 198 15.44 5.44 -14.68
CA GLY A 198 14.14 4.79 -14.52
C GLY A 198 13.89 4.33 -13.09
N HIS A 199 14.89 3.77 -12.39
CA HIS A 199 14.77 3.41 -10.99
C HIS A 199 14.56 4.63 -10.08
N VAL A 200 15.33 5.70 -10.30
CA VAL A 200 15.18 6.95 -9.53
C VAL A 200 13.80 7.56 -9.75
N PHE A 201 13.36 7.66 -11.00
CA PHE A 201 12.04 8.16 -11.35
C PHE A 201 10.94 7.32 -10.67
N PHE A 202 10.96 6.01 -10.88
CA PHE A 202 9.89 5.13 -10.45
C PHE A 202 9.85 4.92 -8.94
N PHE A 203 10.99 4.74 -8.27
CA PHE A 203 11.04 4.43 -6.84
C PHE A 203 11.28 5.64 -5.93
N SER A 204 11.60 6.83 -6.47
CA SER A 204 11.73 8.06 -5.67
C SER A 204 10.68 9.11 -6.05
N ILE A 205 10.64 9.51 -7.32
CA ILE A 205 9.80 10.64 -7.76
C ILE A 205 8.31 10.27 -7.74
N VAL A 206 7.92 9.12 -8.28
CA VAL A 206 6.51 8.71 -8.34
C VAL A 206 5.88 8.58 -6.93
N PRO A 207 6.51 7.95 -5.93
CA PRO A 207 6.01 7.96 -4.54
C PRO A 207 5.80 9.35 -3.96
N MET A 208 6.66 10.32 -4.27
CA MET A 208 6.50 11.70 -3.79
C MET A 208 5.26 12.37 -4.38
N ILE A 209 4.97 12.11 -5.66
CA ILE A 209 3.74 12.57 -6.31
C ILE A 209 2.52 11.90 -5.65
N LEU A 210 2.58 10.58 -5.44
CA LEU A 210 1.50 9.82 -4.81
C LEU A 210 1.25 10.25 -3.36
N LEU A 211 2.29 10.66 -2.63
CA LEU A 211 2.15 11.25 -1.30
C LEU A 211 1.32 12.54 -1.36
N GLN A 212 1.64 13.44 -2.30
CA GLN A 212 0.89 14.69 -2.47
C GLN A 212 -0.57 14.42 -2.85
N VAL A 213 -0.81 13.47 -3.76
CA VAL A 213 -2.17 13.02 -4.12
C VAL A 213 -2.90 12.51 -2.89
N GLY A 214 -2.27 11.67 -2.06
CA GLY A 214 -2.88 11.17 -0.82
C GLY A 214 -3.25 12.28 0.17
N ILE A 215 -2.36 13.25 0.38
CA ILE A 215 -2.65 14.41 1.25
C ILE A 215 -3.80 15.26 0.68
N TYR A 216 -3.79 15.52 -0.63
CA TYR A 216 -4.83 16.27 -1.30
C TYR A 216 -6.19 15.58 -1.17
N LEU A 217 -6.26 14.28 -1.48
CA LEU A 217 -7.49 13.50 -1.35
C LEU A 217 -8.00 13.47 0.08
N ASN A 218 -7.13 13.34 1.08
CA ASN A 218 -7.55 13.38 2.49
C ASN A 218 -8.16 14.72 2.88
N ASN A 219 -7.54 15.84 2.46
CA ASN A 219 -8.09 17.18 2.68
C ASN A 219 -9.45 17.37 2.01
N TRP A 220 -9.60 16.83 0.80
CA TRP A 220 -10.86 16.85 0.07
C TRP A 220 -11.94 16.05 0.81
N VAL A 221 -11.65 14.82 1.26
CA VAL A 221 -12.58 13.99 2.05
C VAL A 221 -12.99 14.68 3.35
N ILE A 222 -12.05 15.26 4.09
CA ILE A 222 -12.34 16.01 5.33
C ILE A 222 -13.24 17.22 5.03
N THR A 223 -12.95 17.97 3.96
CA THR A 223 -13.76 19.14 3.57
C THR A 223 -15.19 18.72 3.23
N MET A 224 -15.36 17.69 2.41
CA MET A 224 -16.68 17.17 2.03
C MET A 224 -17.47 16.72 3.25
N ARG A 225 -16.83 16.01 4.18
CA ARG A 225 -17.47 15.57 5.43
C ARG A 225 -17.99 16.74 6.27
N LYS A 226 -17.19 17.80 6.44
CA LYS A 226 -17.62 19.02 7.16
C LYS A 226 -18.79 19.72 6.48
N LEU A 227 -18.78 19.79 5.15
CA LEU A 227 -19.89 20.39 4.39
C LEU A 227 -21.18 19.59 4.57
N MET A 228 -21.09 18.25 4.61
CA MET A 228 -22.24 17.38 4.88
C MET A 228 -22.77 17.55 6.30
N GLU A 229 -21.90 17.54 7.31
CA GLU A 229 -22.29 17.73 8.72
C GLU A 229 -23.00 19.10 8.92
N ASN A 230 -22.48 20.18 8.31
CA ASN A 230 -23.11 21.50 8.34
C ASN A 230 -24.46 21.56 7.61
N ASN A 231 -24.63 20.80 6.53
CA ASN A 231 -25.90 20.74 5.79
C ASN A 231 -26.95 19.92 6.55
N ASP A 232 -26.55 18.85 7.24
CA ASP A 232 -27.42 18.05 8.09
C ASP A 232 -27.92 18.89 9.29
N GLU A 233 -27.06 19.70 9.91
CA GLU A 233 -27.48 20.64 10.95
C GLU A 233 -28.50 21.66 10.42
N LYS A 234 -28.25 22.24 9.24
CA LYS A 234 -29.18 23.18 8.59
C LYS A 234 -30.51 22.54 8.19
N THR A 235 -30.51 21.30 7.72
CA THR A 235 -31.73 20.56 7.32
C THR A 235 -32.48 19.95 8.51
N SER A 236 -31.81 19.70 9.64
CA SER A 236 -32.51 19.36 10.91
C SER A 236 -33.33 20.55 11.43
N ASN A 237 -32.86 21.78 11.18
CA ASN A 237 -33.58 23.03 11.48
C ASN A 237 -34.59 23.44 10.39
N GLY A 238 -34.61 22.78 9.25
CA GLY A 238 -35.52 23.06 8.13
C GLY A 238 -35.90 21.77 7.42
N LYS A 239 -37.07 21.21 7.76
CA LYS A 239 -37.64 20.01 7.12
C LYS A 239 -37.45 20.06 5.60
N PHE A 240 -36.96 18.94 5.07
CA PHE A 240 -37.03 18.47 3.67
C PHE A 240 -35.84 18.81 2.75
N LEU A 241 -34.95 17.82 2.55
CA LEU A 241 -34.59 17.25 1.22
C LEU A 241 -33.47 16.20 1.38
N LYS A 242 -33.85 14.91 1.43
CA LYS A 242 -32.92 13.79 1.21
C LYS A 242 -32.71 13.60 -0.29
N ARG A 243 -31.51 13.92 -0.80
CA ARG A 243 -30.98 13.37 -2.06
C ARG A 243 -29.46 13.10 -1.94
N ILE A 244 -29.17 11.82 -1.69
CA ILE A 244 -28.01 10.95 -2.01
C ILE A 244 -26.76 11.65 -2.61
N PRO A 245 -25.57 11.49 -1.96
CA PRO A 245 -24.69 10.33 -2.21
C PRO A 245 -24.37 9.58 -0.90
N PHE A 246 -25.29 8.72 -0.48
CA PHE A 246 -25.41 8.27 0.92
C PHE A 246 -24.93 6.84 1.21
N LEU A 247 -24.11 6.21 0.36
CA LEU A 247 -23.76 4.78 0.56
C LEU A 247 -22.31 4.50 0.97
N ILE A 248 -21.34 5.32 0.58
CA ILE A 248 -19.93 4.99 0.88
C ILE A 248 -19.59 5.24 2.35
N PHE A 249 -20.17 6.25 3.01
CA PHE A 249 -19.77 6.60 4.37
C PHE A 249 -20.53 5.86 5.48
N GLU A 250 -21.75 5.39 5.23
CA GLU A 250 -22.55 4.66 6.24
C GLU A 250 -22.18 3.18 6.34
N ILE A 251 -21.72 2.53 5.25
CA ILE A 251 -21.31 1.11 5.25
C ILE A 251 -20.10 0.87 6.17
N PHE A 252 -19.37 1.92 6.54
CA PHE A 252 -18.09 1.82 7.23
C PHE A 252 -18.06 2.37 8.66
N LYS A 253 -19.18 2.87 9.21
CA LYS A 253 -19.30 3.23 10.64
C LYS A 253 -19.28 1.99 11.53
#